data_AF-A0A2W6BU33-F1
#
_entry.id   AF-A0A2W6BU33-F1
#
_cell.length_a   1.000
_cell.length_b   1.000
_cell.length_c   1.000
_cell.angle_alpha   90.00
_cell.angle_beta   90.00
_cell.angle_gamma   90.00
#
_symmetry.space_group_name_H-M   'P 1'
#
loop_
_entity.id
_entity.type
_entity.pdbx_description
1 polymer ?
#
loop_
_entity_poly.entity_id
_entity_poly.type
_entity_poly.pdbx_seq_one_letter_code
_entity_poly.pdbx_strand_id
1 'polypeptide(L)'
;MSALQDVQTAAESIARKAGELLLVGAKNVRGGGVHTKTSSMDVVTATDVASEELIVARIRAAFPHDAIIAEEGAARTGSTGRRWIIDPLDGTSNFVRKWDASVVSIGVELEGQFTVGVVYDPFRDELFSATTGMGAFRNSQRLRLRTEKIPIAEAFVGMVGGYKPWAQTERAAVASRILLSVGDLRYTGSAARDFCYLADGRLDACFGNGYCIWDLAAGVGDRTRGRMHRQWTAGGLSTNQRPCGGSHPETDARVPFRCAGRARYHRCSKPERPARLNRFYVKRWP
;
A
#
# COMPACT_ATOMS: atom_id res chain seq x y z
N MET A 1 5.48 -5.89 28.51
CA MET A 1 5.61 -5.45 27.10
C MET A 1 4.47 -4.48 26.81
N SER A 2 4.64 -3.50 25.92
CA SER A 2 3.57 -2.53 25.65
C SER A 2 2.42 -3.21 24.88
N ALA A 3 1.18 -2.72 25.02
CA ALA A 3 0.02 -3.31 24.32
C ALA A 3 0.18 -3.35 22.79
N LEU A 4 0.96 -2.44 22.19
CA LEU A 4 1.28 -2.46 20.76
C LEU A 4 2.32 -3.51 20.38
N GLN A 5 3.23 -3.86 21.28
CA GLN A 5 4.23 -4.90 21.05
C GLN A 5 3.59 -6.29 20.97
N ASP A 6 2.56 -6.55 21.77
CA ASP A 6 1.79 -7.80 21.70
C ASP A 6 1.03 -7.91 20.37
N VAL A 7 0.46 -6.79 19.90
CA VAL A 7 -0.20 -6.70 18.57
C VAL A 7 0.80 -6.94 17.44
N GLN A 8 1.96 -6.29 17.48
CA GLN A 8 3.03 -6.50 16.51
C GLN A 8 3.45 -7.96 16.46
N THR A 9 3.75 -8.57 17.62
CA THR A 9 4.20 -9.97 17.71
C THR A 9 3.16 -10.93 17.11
N ALA A 10 1.88 -10.69 17.41
CA ALA A 10 0.80 -11.48 16.83
C ALA A 10 0.70 -11.28 15.31
N ALA A 11 0.76 -10.04 14.82
CA ALA A 11 0.72 -9.73 13.39
C ALA A 11 1.88 -10.39 12.63
N GLU A 12 3.10 -10.35 13.17
CA GLU A 12 4.28 -11.00 12.60
C GLU A 12 4.11 -12.51 12.51
N SER A 13 3.65 -13.16 13.58
CA SER A 13 3.39 -14.60 13.59
C SER A 13 2.32 -15.00 12.58
N ILE A 14 1.24 -14.22 12.49
CA ILE A 14 0.13 -14.49 11.57
C ILE A 14 0.59 -14.31 10.12
N ALA A 15 1.32 -13.24 9.81
CA ALA A 15 1.85 -12.99 8.48
C ALA A 15 2.79 -14.11 8.01
N ARG A 16 3.67 -14.61 8.89
CA ARG A 16 4.53 -15.76 8.59
C ARG A 16 3.72 -17.00 8.25
N LYS A 17 2.68 -17.31 9.04
CA LYS A 17 1.84 -18.49 8.80
C LYS A 17 1.04 -18.39 7.50
N ALA A 18 0.53 -17.20 7.17
CA ALA A 18 -0.10 -16.94 5.89
C ALA A 18 0.91 -17.08 4.73
N GLY A 19 2.13 -16.59 4.89
CA GLY A 19 3.20 -16.73 3.90
C GLY A 19 3.59 -18.19 3.63
N GLU A 20 3.59 -19.07 4.63
CA GLU A 20 3.76 -20.53 4.41
C GLU A 20 2.67 -21.09 3.47
N LEU A 21 1.42 -20.66 3.65
CA LEU A 21 0.30 -21.06 2.81
C LEU A 21 0.48 -20.52 1.38
N LEU A 22 0.99 -19.29 1.21
CA LEU A 22 1.32 -18.75 -0.11
C LEU A 22 2.39 -19.60 -0.82
N LEU A 23 3.45 -20.02 -0.13
CA LEU A 23 4.50 -20.88 -0.73
C LEU A 23 3.95 -22.23 -1.21
N VAL A 24 2.99 -22.81 -0.47
CA VAL A 24 2.30 -24.04 -0.91
C VAL A 24 1.41 -23.76 -2.12
N GLY A 25 0.63 -22.67 -2.09
CA GLY A 25 -0.24 -22.27 -3.20
C GLY A 25 0.55 -21.99 -4.49
N ALA A 26 1.70 -21.32 -4.40
CA ALA A 26 2.53 -20.95 -5.55
C ALA A 26 3.03 -22.18 -6.34
N LYS A 27 3.27 -23.31 -5.64
CA LYS A 27 3.63 -24.59 -6.27
C LYS A 27 2.49 -25.14 -7.12
N ASN A 28 1.25 -24.95 -6.67
CA ASN A 28 0.04 -25.58 -7.19
C ASN A 28 -0.83 -24.68 -8.09
N VAL A 29 -0.46 -23.41 -8.28
CA VAL A 29 -1.29 -22.37 -8.95
C VAL A 29 -1.76 -22.69 -10.38
N ARG A 30 -1.16 -23.69 -11.05
CA ARG A 30 -1.57 -24.14 -12.39
C ARG A 30 -2.78 -25.09 -12.41
N GLY A 31 -3.26 -25.54 -11.23
CA GLY A 31 -4.27 -26.60 -11.09
C GLY A 31 -5.75 -26.17 -11.15
N GLY A 32 -6.05 -24.90 -11.41
CA GLY A 32 -7.41 -24.35 -11.36
C GLY A 32 -7.66 -23.48 -10.13
N GLY A 33 -8.72 -22.67 -10.15
CA GLY A 33 -9.09 -21.77 -9.04
C GLY A 33 -8.57 -20.33 -9.15
N VAL A 34 -8.23 -19.87 -10.36
CA VAL A 34 -8.02 -18.45 -10.65
C VAL A 34 -9.34 -17.86 -11.17
N HIS A 35 -9.87 -16.89 -10.45
CA HIS A 35 -11.05 -16.12 -10.84
C HIS A 35 -10.65 -14.67 -11.10
N THR A 36 -11.46 -13.93 -11.86
CA THR A 36 -11.25 -12.49 -12.10
C THR A 36 -12.33 -11.70 -11.37
N LYS A 37 -11.95 -10.63 -10.69
CA LYS A 37 -12.83 -9.67 -10.02
C LYS A 37 -13.32 -8.62 -11.04
N THR A 38 -12.69 -7.44 -11.08
CA THR A 38 -13.17 -6.30 -11.89
C THR A 38 -12.63 -6.23 -13.31
N SER A 39 -11.55 -6.96 -13.61
CA SER A 39 -10.93 -7.01 -14.94
C SER A 39 -10.13 -8.31 -15.13
N SER A 40 -9.71 -8.60 -16.36
CA SER A 40 -8.86 -9.78 -16.66
C SER A 40 -7.48 -9.76 -15.98
N MET A 41 -7.05 -8.60 -15.46
CA MET A 41 -5.81 -8.46 -14.69
C MET A 41 -6.04 -8.44 -13.17
N ASP A 42 -7.30 -8.29 -12.74
CA ASP A 42 -7.71 -8.27 -11.35
C ASP A 42 -8.12 -9.69 -10.95
N VAL A 43 -7.13 -10.48 -10.54
CA VAL A 43 -7.27 -11.93 -10.31
C VAL A 43 -7.32 -12.23 -8.82
N VAL A 44 -8.07 -13.26 -8.45
CA VAL A 44 -8.11 -13.86 -7.12
C VAL A 44 -7.91 -15.35 -7.25
N THR A 45 -7.20 -15.97 -6.32
CA THR A 45 -7.04 -17.41 -6.27
C THR A 45 -7.66 -18.02 -5.01
N ALA A 46 -7.85 -19.33 -5.01
CA ALA A 46 -8.19 -20.06 -3.77
C ALA A 46 -7.15 -19.85 -2.66
N THR A 47 -5.91 -19.47 -3.00
CA THR A 47 -4.86 -19.15 -2.02
C THR A 47 -5.13 -17.83 -1.32
N ASP A 48 -5.61 -16.80 -2.03
CA ASP A 48 -5.99 -15.50 -1.46
C ASP A 48 -7.07 -15.69 -0.39
N VAL A 49 -8.13 -16.44 -0.74
CA VAL A 49 -9.25 -16.75 0.17
C VAL A 49 -8.79 -17.56 1.38
N ALA A 50 -8.02 -18.63 1.17
CA ALA A 50 -7.52 -19.47 2.27
C ALA A 50 -6.54 -18.72 3.20
N SER A 51 -5.74 -17.80 2.63
CA SER A 51 -4.86 -16.92 3.40
C SER A 51 -5.68 -15.95 4.26
N GLU A 52 -6.71 -15.31 3.70
CA GLU A 52 -7.63 -14.45 4.46
C GLU A 52 -8.31 -15.19 5.60
N GLU A 53 -8.90 -16.36 5.33
CA GLU A 53 -9.56 -17.19 6.34
C GLU A 53 -8.63 -17.53 7.50
N LEU A 54 -7.38 -17.91 7.20
CA LEU A 54 -6.36 -18.21 8.20
C LEU A 54 -6.02 -16.99 9.04
N ILE A 55 -5.79 -15.84 8.41
CA ILE A 55 -5.44 -14.59 9.08
C ILE A 55 -6.59 -14.17 10.00
N VAL A 56 -7.81 -14.13 9.48
CA VAL A 56 -9.02 -13.76 10.22
C VAL A 56 -9.25 -14.69 11.40
N ALA A 57 -9.15 -16.01 11.21
CA ALA A 57 -9.34 -16.97 12.30
C ALA A 57 -8.34 -16.75 13.45
N ARG A 58 -7.06 -16.50 13.12
CA ARG A 58 -6.02 -16.26 14.12
C ARG A 58 -6.20 -14.93 14.85
N ILE A 59 -6.54 -13.85 14.13
CA ILE A 59 -6.86 -12.56 14.75
C ILE A 59 -8.05 -12.72 15.69
N ARG A 60 -9.10 -13.42 15.27
CA ARG A 60 -10.28 -13.64 16.12
C ARG A 60 -10.00 -14.43 17.38
N ALA A 61 -9.09 -15.40 17.31
CA ALA A 61 -8.68 -16.18 18.49
C ALA A 61 -7.89 -15.33 19.50
N ALA A 62 -6.99 -14.47 19.02
CA ALA A 62 -6.14 -13.64 19.88
C ALA A 62 -6.82 -12.34 20.34
N PHE A 63 -7.64 -11.73 19.48
CA PHE A 63 -8.26 -10.42 19.67
C PHE A 63 -9.75 -10.45 19.29
N PRO A 64 -10.60 -11.15 20.06
CA PRO A 64 -11.98 -11.46 19.69
C PRO A 64 -12.91 -10.24 19.55
N HIS A 65 -12.52 -9.07 20.05
CA HIS A 65 -13.34 -7.84 20.06
C HIS A 65 -12.87 -6.76 19.07
N ASP A 66 -11.83 -7.03 18.29
CA ASP A 66 -11.33 -6.07 17.30
C ASP A 66 -12.13 -6.10 16.00
N ALA A 67 -12.10 -4.98 15.30
CA ALA A 67 -12.65 -4.86 13.96
C ALA A 67 -11.69 -5.44 12.91
N ILE A 68 -12.22 -5.94 11.81
CA ILE A 68 -11.46 -6.50 10.69
C ILE A 68 -12.02 -5.95 9.38
N ILE A 69 -11.14 -5.60 8.46
CA ILE A 69 -11.44 -5.40 7.04
C ILE A 69 -10.34 -6.08 6.22
N ALA A 70 -10.73 -6.90 5.26
CA ALA A 70 -9.81 -7.64 4.42
C ALA A 70 -10.26 -7.57 2.94
N GLU A 71 -9.30 -7.73 2.03
CA GLU A 71 -9.53 -7.56 0.59
C GLU A 71 -10.60 -8.49 0.01
N GLU A 72 -10.61 -9.77 0.40
CA GLU A 72 -11.48 -10.80 -0.18
C GLU A 72 -12.90 -10.80 0.41
N GLY A 73 -13.17 -9.84 1.29
CA GLY A 73 -14.51 -9.49 1.74
C GLY A 73 -14.77 -9.76 3.22
N ALA A 74 -13.83 -10.33 3.97
CA ALA A 74 -13.99 -10.44 5.42
C ALA A 74 -14.06 -9.04 6.06
N ALA A 75 -15.22 -8.73 6.63
CA ALA A 75 -15.47 -7.51 7.36
C ALA A 75 -16.15 -7.82 8.69
N ARG A 76 -15.73 -7.13 9.75
CA ARG A 76 -16.32 -7.26 11.08
C ARG A 76 -16.18 -5.97 11.87
N THR A 77 -17.24 -5.60 12.57
CA THR A 77 -17.22 -4.52 13.54
C THR A 77 -16.58 -4.97 14.86
N GLY A 78 -15.91 -4.05 15.53
CA GLY A 78 -15.26 -4.28 16.82
C GLY A 78 -15.64 -3.21 17.83
N SER A 79 -15.29 -3.43 19.10
CA SER A 79 -15.60 -2.53 20.22
C SER A 79 -14.36 -1.93 20.89
N THR A 80 -13.16 -2.37 20.51
CA THR A 80 -11.89 -1.95 21.14
C THR A 80 -11.30 -0.67 20.56
N GLY A 81 -11.87 -0.15 19.46
CA GLY A 81 -11.27 0.93 18.67
C GLY A 81 -10.07 0.48 17.82
N ARG A 82 -9.66 -0.79 17.92
CA ARG A 82 -8.61 -1.39 17.08
C ARG A 82 -9.21 -2.07 15.86
N ARG A 83 -8.61 -1.82 14.69
CA ARG A 83 -9.05 -2.37 13.40
C ARG A 83 -7.87 -2.97 12.64
N TRP A 84 -7.99 -4.24 12.28
CA TRP A 84 -7.05 -4.96 11.42
C TRP A 84 -7.44 -4.76 9.96
N ILE A 85 -6.48 -4.37 9.14
CA ILE A 85 -6.65 -4.11 7.71
C ILE A 85 -5.70 -5.04 6.97
N ILE A 86 -6.25 -5.94 6.16
CA ILE A 86 -5.53 -7.11 5.65
C ILE A 86 -5.58 -7.14 4.14
N ASP A 87 -4.41 -7.31 3.53
CA ASP A 87 -4.28 -7.87 2.20
C ASP A 87 -3.61 -9.25 2.36
N PRO A 88 -4.36 -10.34 2.15
CA PRO A 88 -3.88 -11.69 2.40
C PRO A 88 -2.84 -12.15 1.37
N LEU A 89 -2.75 -11.47 0.21
CA LEU A 89 -1.87 -11.75 -0.90
C LEU A 89 -1.77 -10.50 -1.82
N ASP A 90 -0.87 -9.57 -1.49
CA ASP A 90 -0.59 -8.44 -2.36
C ASP A 90 0.27 -8.92 -3.54
N GLY A 91 -0.13 -8.55 -4.75
CA GLY A 91 0.49 -8.99 -5.98
C GLY A 91 -0.01 -10.35 -6.47
N THR A 92 -1.32 -10.61 -6.46
CA THR A 92 -1.93 -11.84 -6.98
C THR A 92 -1.57 -12.11 -8.44
N SER A 93 -1.39 -11.07 -9.27
CA SER A 93 -0.94 -11.24 -10.66
C SER A 93 0.48 -11.82 -10.74
N ASN A 94 1.39 -11.38 -9.87
CA ASN A 94 2.74 -11.95 -9.73
C ASN A 94 2.65 -13.43 -9.32
N PHE A 95 1.80 -13.72 -8.33
CA PHE A 95 1.60 -15.07 -7.80
C PHE A 95 1.13 -16.07 -8.87
N VAL A 96 0.07 -15.71 -9.61
CA VAL A 96 -0.48 -16.55 -10.69
C VAL A 96 0.55 -16.80 -11.80
N ARG A 97 1.46 -15.85 -12.03
CA ARG A 97 2.52 -15.94 -13.04
C ARG A 97 3.79 -16.62 -12.54
N LYS A 98 3.85 -17.06 -11.28
CA LYS A 98 5.07 -17.58 -10.64
C LYS A 98 6.22 -16.57 -10.68
N TRP A 99 5.87 -15.29 -10.55
CA TRP A 99 6.83 -14.23 -10.33
C TRP A 99 6.92 -14.03 -8.81
N ASP A 100 8.04 -14.46 -8.22
CA ASP A 100 8.25 -14.55 -6.77
C ASP A 100 8.36 -13.15 -6.13
N ALA A 101 7.21 -12.47 -6.02
CA ALA A 101 7.08 -11.05 -5.72
C ALA A 101 5.69 -10.72 -5.15
N SER A 102 5.11 -11.66 -4.41
CA SER A 102 3.85 -11.47 -3.69
C SER A 102 4.10 -11.52 -2.20
N VAL A 103 3.33 -10.76 -1.42
CA VAL A 103 3.56 -10.58 0.02
C VAL A 103 2.25 -10.67 0.79
N VAL A 104 2.34 -10.95 2.08
CA VAL A 104 1.21 -10.79 3.01
C VAL A 104 1.32 -9.40 3.66
N SER A 105 0.24 -8.63 3.73
CA SER A 105 0.22 -7.29 4.32
C SER A 105 -0.86 -7.19 5.41
N ILE A 106 -0.44 -6.80 6.61
CA ILE A 106 -1.31 -6.63 7.78
C ILE A 106 -1.01 -5.27 8.41
N GLY A 107 -1.97 -4.35 8.32
CA GLY A 107 -1.97 -3.08 9.04
C GLY A 107 -2.93 -3.11 10.23
N VAL A 108 -2.63 -2.33 11.26
CA VAL A 108 -3.50 -2.16 12.43
C VAL A 108 -3.68 -0.69 12.74
N GLU A 109 -4.93 -0.26 12.77
CA GLU A 109 -5.32 1.03 13.30
C GLU A 109 -5.76 0.92 14.76
N LEU A 110 -5.45 1.92 15.56
CA LEU A 110 -6.04 2.15 16.87
C LEU A 110 -6.63 3.56 16.86
N GLU A 111 -7.94 3.68 17.10
CA GLU A 111 -8.67 4.95 17.10
C GLU A 111 -8.46 5.77 15.81
N GLY A 112 -8.45 5.07 14.66
CA GLY A 112 -8.25 5.67 13.34
C GLY A 112 -6.82 6.14 13.04
N GLN A 113 -5.83 5.74 13.86
CA GLN A 113 -4.41 5.96 13.59
C GLN A 113 -3.72 4.63 13.30
N PHE A 114 -2.98 4.53 12.18
CA PHE A 114 -2.11 3.38 11.93
C PHE A 114 -1.02 3.27 13.01
N THR A 115 -1.00 2.16 13.73
CA THR A 115 -0.12 1.92 14.87
C THR A 115 0.85 0.78 14.68
N VAL A 116 0.47 -0.25 13.93
CA VAL A 116 1.31 -1.41 13.59
C VAL A 116 1.16 -1.70 12.10
N GLY A 117 2.26 -2.00 11.43
CA GLY A 117 2.27 -2.51 10.06
C GLY A 117 3.24 -3.68 9.95
N VAL A 118 2.83 -4.74 9.29
CA VAL A 118 3.63 -5.93 9.02
C VAL A 118 3.45 -6.32 7.55
N VAL A 119 4.56 -6.50 6.84
CA VAL A 119 4.60 -7.06 5.49
C VAL A 119 5.57 -8.22 5.48
N TYR A 120 5.15 -9.37 4.95
CA TYR A 120 5.99 -10.55 4.85
C TYR A 120 6.11 -11.02 3.41
N ASP A 121 7.34 -11.02 2.88
CA ASP A 121 7.70 -11.67 1.61
C ASP A 121 8.17 -13.11 1.90
N PRO A 122 7.34 -14.12 1.66
CA PRO A 122 7.69 -15.50 1.97
C PRO A 122 8.72 -16.11 1.00
N PHE A 123 8.89 -15.51 -0.19
CA PHE A 123 9.84 -16.01 -1.20
C PHE A 123 11.28 -15.58 -0.88
N ARG A 124 11.45 -14.54 -0.08
CA ARG A 124 12.76 -14.04 0.39
C ARG A 124 12.99 -14.23 1.89
N ASP A 125 11.99 -14.75 2.60
CA ASP A 125 11.94 -14.75 4.07
C ASP A 125 12.28 -13.36 4.65
N GLU A 126 11.62 -12.32 4.11
CA GLU A 126 11.78 -10.94 4.57
C GLU A 126 10.51 -10.49 5.27
N LEU A 127 10.60 -10.32 6.60
CA LEU A 127 9.55 -9.72 7.40
C LEU A 127 9.90 -8.26 7.71
N PHE A 128 9.08 -7.35 7.20
CA PHE A 128 9.11 -5.94 7.53
C PHE A 128 8.05 -5.66 8.59
N SER A 129 8.42 -4.93 9.64
CA SER A 129 7.48 -4.50 10.67
C SER A 129 7.76 -3.08 11.13
N ALA A 130 6.71 -2.34 11.44
CA ALA A 130 6.79 -1.01 12.01
C ALA A 130 5.73 -0.87 13.10
N THR A 131 6.11 -0.22 14.20
CA THR A 131 5.18 0.09 15.29
C THR A 131 5.44 1.50 15.80
N THR A 132 4.37 2.27 15.99
CA THR A 132 4.45 3.67 16.42
C THR A 132 5.30 3.81 17.68
N GLY A 133 6.32 4.67 17.61
CA GLY A 133 7.25 4.91 18.72
C GLY A 133 8.35 3.85 18.88
N MET A 134 8.27 2.72 18.16
CA MET A 134 9.26 1.65 18.17
C MET A 134 10.13 1.67 16.89
N GLY A 135 9.64 2.31 15.83
CA GLY A 135 10.29 2.42 14.53
C GLY A 135 10.07 1.18 13.66
N ALA A 136 10.80 1.10 12.54
CA ALA A 136 10.67 0.05 11.55
C ALA A 136 11.87 -0.91 11.53
N PHE A 137 11.63 -2.16 11.16
CA PHE A 137 12.57 -3.28 11.15
C PHE A 137 12.36 -4.17 9.93
N ARG A 138 13.43 -4.84 9.49
CA ARG A 138 13.42 -5.95 8.54
C ARG A 138 14.18 -7.11 9.18
N ASN A 139 13.51 -8.25 9.43
CA ASN A 139 14.10 -9.41 10.12
C ASN A 139 14.88 -9.00 11.39
N SER A 140 14.22 -8.23 12.27
CA SER A 140 14.78 -7.67 13.50
C SER A 140 15.90 -6.63 13.33
N GLN A 141 16.39 -6.39 12.11
CA GLN A 141 17.33 -5.31 11.82
C GLN A 141 16.57 -3.98 11.71
N ARG A 142 16.90 -3.00 12.55
CA ARG A 142 16.26 -1.67 12.51
C ARG A 142 16.56 -0.97 11.19
N LEU A 143 15.50 -0.53 10.51
CA LEU A 143 15.60 0.26 9.28
C LEU A 143 15.99 1.70 9.57
N ARG A 144 16.77 2.28 8.67
CA ARG A 144 17.13 3.70 8.65
C ARG A 144 16.77 4.24 7.28
N LEU A 145 15.74 5.09 7.26
CA LEU A 145 15.37 5.80 6.05
C LEU A 145 16.59 6.58 5.54
N ARG A 146 16.87 6.45 4.25
CA ARG A 146 17.83 7.32 3.57
C ARG A 146 17.28 8.74 3.62
N THR A 147 18.02 9.65 4.25
CA THR A 147 17.67 11.08 4.33
C THR A 147 18.50 11.94 3.40
N GLU A 148 19.51 11.35 2.76
CA GLU A 148 20.38 12.00 1.80
C GLU A 148 19.60 12.40 0.56
N LYS A 149 19.90 13.59 0.03
CA LYS A 149 19.37 14.01 -1.25
C LYS A 149 20.17 13.31 -2.35
N ILE A 150 19.48 12.62 -3.23
CA ILE A 150 20.06 12.10 -4.46
C ILE A 150 19.56 12.91 -5.67
N PRO A 151 20.37 13.04 -6.73
CA PRO A 151 19.87 13.54 -8.01
C PRO A 151 18.74 12.66 -8.53
N ILE A 152 17.70 13.27 -9.11
CA ILE A 152 16.56 12.51 -9.66
C ILE A 152 17.01 11.49 -10.71
N ALA A 153 18.03 11.82 -11.50
CA ALA A 153 18.61 10.97 -12.54
C ALA A 153 19.33 9.72 -11.99
N GLU A 154 19.55 9.64 -10.68
CA GLU A 154 20.11 8.45 -10.00
C GLU A 154 19.04 7.68 -9.23
N ALA A 155 17.81 8.22 -9.12
CA ALA A 155 16.76 7.66 -8.30
C ALA A 155 16.12 6.42 -8.92
N PHE A 156 15.88 5.41 -8.09
CA PHE A 156 15.14 4.21 -8.42
C PHE A 156 13.69 4.39 -7.94
N VAL A 157 12.76 4.40 -8.89
CA VAL A 157 11.34 4.67 -8.61
C VAL A 157 10.52 3.39 -8.78
N GLY A 158 9.87 2.95 -7.72
CA GLY A 158 8.86 1.89 -7.78
C GLY A 158 7.55 2.42 -8.34
N MET A 159 6.87 1.60 -9.13
CA MET A 159 5.56 1.89 -9.66
C MET A 159 4.67 0.66 -9.64
N VAL A 160 3.48 0.85 -9.08
CA VAL A 160 2.41 -0.15 -9.07
C VAL A 160 1.08 0.59 -9.06
N GLY A 161 -0.02 -0.11 -9.33
CA GLY A 161 -1.33 0.49 -9.16
C GLY A 161 -2.44 -0.45 -9.57
N GLY A 162 -3.66 -0.05 -9.24
CA GLY A 162 -4.85 -0.87 -9.45
C GLY A 162 -5.12 -1.18 -10.92
N TYR A 163 -5.78 -2.30 -11.16
CA TYR A 163 -6.06 -2.82 -12.50
C TYR A 163 -7.24 -2.15 -13.22
N LYS A 164 -7.83 -1.11 -12.63
CA LYS A 164 -8.93 -0.36 -13.25
C LYS A 164 -8.44 0.35 -14.52
N PRO A 165 -9.18 0.33 -15.64
CA PRO A 165 -8.72 0.90 -16.91
C PRO A 165 -8.27 2.36 -16.83
N TRP A 166 -8.97 3.20 -16.06
CA TRP A 166 -8.58 4.61 -15.87
C TRP A 166 -7.23 4.73 -15.16
N ALA A 167 -6.96 3.85 -14.19
CA ALA A 167 -5.72 3.88 -13.42
C ALA A 167 -4.54 3.49 -14.32
N GLN A 168 -4.73 2.50 -15.20
CA GLN A 168 -3.74 2.09 -16.21
C GLN A 168 -3.33 3.25 -17.13
N THR A 169 -4.31 3.99 -17.68
CA THR A 169 -4.06 5.10 -18.61
C THR A 169 -3.29 6.24 -17.95
N GLU A 170 -3.70 6.66 -16.75
CA GLU A 170 -2.98 7.69 -15.99
C GLU A 170 -1.56 7.25 -15.65
N ARG A 171 -1.38 5.99 -15.26
CA ARG A 171 -0.08 5.45 -14.90
C ARG A 171 0.87 5.42 -16.10
N ALA A 172 0.39 5.03 -17.29
CA ALA A 172 1.19 5.10 -18.52
C ALA A 172 1.61 6.53 -18.86
N ALA A 173 0.71 7.50 -18.68
CA ALA A 173 1.01 8.92 -18.90
C ALA A 173 2.06 9.47 -17.91
N VAL A 174 2.03 9.03 -16.65
CA VAL A 174 3.04 9.41 -15.64
C VAL A 174 4.36 8.68 -15.91
N ALA A 175 4.32 7.38 -16.18
CA ALA A 175 5.49 6.55 -16.48
C ALA A 175 6.31 7.14 -17.61
N SER A 176 5.68 7.51 -18.73
CA SER A 176 6.38 8.10 -19.88
C SER A 176 7.10 9.41 -19.56
N ARG A 177 6.60 10.19 -18.59
CA ARG A 177 7.23 11.45 -18.15
C ARG A 177 8.39 11.23 -17.21
N ILE A 178 8.25 10.29 -16.26
CA ILE A 178 9.29 10.06 -15.25
C ILE A 178 10.43 9.21 -15.78
N LEU A 179 10.15 8.25 -16.68
CA LEU A 179 11.13 7.29 -17.19
C LEU A 179 12.36 7.96 -17.80
N LEU A 180 12.21 9.14 -18.40
CA LEU A 180 13.30 9.89 -19.02
C LEU A 180 14.13 10.72 -18.04
N SER A 181 13.71 10.81 -16.78
CA SER A 181 14.31 11.70 -15.77
C SER A 181 14.89 10.95 -14.57
N VAL A 182 14.52 9.69 -14.37
CA VAL A 182 14.95 8.88 -13.24
C VAL A 182 16.04 7.91 -13.66
N GLY A 183 16.84 7.44 -12.70
CA GLY A 183 17.84 6.41 -12.97
C GLY A 183 17.20 5.10 -13.40
N ASP A 184 16.09 4.74 -12.76
CA ASP A 184 15.34 3.54 -13.07
C ASP A 184 13.86 3.63 -12.68
N LEU A 185 12.99 2.97 -13.45
CA LEU A 185 11.57 2.82 -13.16
C LEU A 185 11.23 1.34 -13.06
N ARG A 186 10.87 0.88 -11.86
CA ARG A 186 10.57 -0.52 -11.56
C ARG A 186 9.07 -0.72 -11.44
N TYR A 187 8.50 -1.56 -12.32
CA TYR A 187 7.13 -2.01 -12.17
C TYR A 187 7.10 -3.36 -11.44
N THR A 188 6.82 -3.35 -10.14
CA THR A 188 7.06 -4.53 -9.27
C THR A 188 5.84 -5.43 -9.08
N GLY A 189 4.64 -4.86 -9.22
CA GLY A 189 3.38 -5.59 -9.10
C GLY A 189 2.89 -5.85 -7.67
N SER A 190 3.53 -5.29 -6.65
CA SER A 190 3.07 -5.34 -5.25
C SER A 190 3.31 -4.00 -4.56
N ALA A 191 2.23 -3.36 -4.09
CA ALA A 191 2.27 -2.05 -3.44
C ALA A 191 2.91 -2.11 -2.05
N ALA A 192 2.50 -3.08 -1.23
CA ALA A 192 3.02 -3.26 0.12
C ALA A 192 4.53 -3.50 0.11
N ARG A 193 5.02 -4.27 -0.87
CA ARG A 193 6.45 -4.52 -1.06
C ARG A 193 7.22 -3.27 -1.47
N ASP A 194 6.68 -2.47 -2.39
CA ASP A 194 7.32 -1.20 -2.80
C ASP A 194 7.48 -0.24 -1.63
N PHE A 195 6.49 -0.12 -0.74
CA PHE A 195 6.61 0.69 0.47
C PHE A 195 7.69 0.17 1.41
N CYS A 196 7.80 -1.15 1.58
CA CYS A 196 8.87 -1.76 2.37
C CYS A 196 10.24 -1.49 1.78
N TYR A 197 10.36 -1.56 0.45
CA TYR A 197 11.61 -1.30 -0.26
C TYR A 197 12.01 0.17 -0.22
N LEU A 198 11.04 1.09 -0.24
CA LEU A 198 11.28 2.50 0.05
C LEU A 198 11.79 2.69 1.49
N ALA A 199 11.17 2.02 2.47
CA ALA A 199 11.58 2.11 3.87
C ALA A 199 12.98 1.54 4.14
N ASP A 200 13.37 0.51 3.39
CA ASP A 200 14.68 -0.16 3.43
C ASP A 200 15.74 0.51 2.54
N GLY A 201 15.37 1.55 1.77
CA GLY A 201 16.27 2.28 0.88
C GLY A 201 16.69 1.52 -0.39
N ARG A 202 15.92 0.49 -0.77
CA ARG A 202 16.05 -0.21 -2.08
C ARG A 202 15.36 0.56 -3.21
N LEU A 203 14.40 1.39 -2.86
CA LEU A 203 13.76 2.38 -3.72
C LEU A 203 13.95 3.76 -3.11
N ASP A 204 14.00 4.78 -3.97
CA ASP A 204 14.12 6.18 -3.55
C ASP A 204 12.77 6.91 -3.59
N ALA A 205 11.85 6.40 -4.41
CA ALA A 205 10.45 6.83 -4.42
C ALA A 205 9.55 5.69 -4.88
N CYS A 206 8.26 5.79 -4.57
CA CYS A 206 7.22 4.93 -5.12
C CYS A 206 6.06 5.80 -5.62
N PHE A 207 5.47 5.41 -6.74
CA PHE A 207 4.29 6.06 -7.31
C PHE A 207 3.22 5.04 -7.65
N GLY A 208 1.96 5.39 -7.38
CA GLY A 208 0.85 4.65 -7.95
C GLY A 208 -0.49 5.30 -7.73
N ASN A 209 -1.51 4.70 -8.32
CA ASN A 209 -2.89 5.14 -8.29
C ASN A 209 -3.85 3.96 -8.16
N GLY A 210 -5.06 4.25 -7.69
CA GLY A 210 -6.12 3.25 -7.57
C GLY A 210 -5.91 2.23 -6.44
N TYR A 211 -5.08 2.55 -5.45
CA TYR A 211 -4.91 1.72 -4.26
C TYR A 211 -6.16 1.68 -3.39
N CYS A 212 -6.41 0.54 -2.77
CA CYS A 212 -7.35 0.39 -1.68
C CYS A 212 -6.61 0.49 -0.33
N ILE A 213 -7.35 0.52 0.78
CA ILE A 213 -6.74 0.78 2.10
C ILE A 213 -5.76 -0.32 2.53
N TRP A 214 -6.03 -1.58 2.14
CA TRP A 214 -5.21 -2.74 2.48
C TRP A 214 -3.85 -2.76 1.78
N ASP A 215 -3.75 -2.21 0.56
CA ASP A 215 -2.48 -1.99 -0.15
C ASP A 215 -1.52 -1.04 0.61
N LEU A 216 -2.08 -0.14 1.42
CA LEU A 216 -1.35 0.94 2.09
C LEU A 216 -1.12 0.69 3.58
N ALA A 217 -2.05 -0.02 4.23
CA ALA A 217 -2.18 -0.03 5.69
C ALA A 217 -0.91 -0.49 6.42
N ALA A 218 -0.24 -1.52 5.91
CA ALA A 218 1.01 -2.01 6.51
C ALA A 218 2.21 -1.10 6.17
N GLY A 219 2.24 -0.52 4.96
CA GLY A 219 3.34 0.33 4.49
C GLY A 219 3.39 1.73 5.12
N VAL A 220 2.25 2.23 5.61
CA VAL A 220 2.13 3.55 6.28
C VAL A 220 2.29 3.45 7.80
N GLY A 221 2.44 2.22 8.34
CA GLY A 221 2.66 1.97 9.77
C GLY A 221 3.74 2.89 10.33
N ASP A 222 3.33 3.76 11.25
CA ASP A 222 4.12 4.83 11.88
C ASP A 222 4.16 6.20 11.15
N ARG A 223 3.32 7.14 11.62
CA ARG A 223 3.34 8.56 11.21
C ARG A 223 4.61 9.31 11.63
N THR A 224 5.52 8.72 12.41
CA THR A 224 6.59 9.48 13.09
C THR A 224 7.79 9.89 12.23
N ARG A 225 7.81 9.57 10.93
CA ARG A 225 8.78 10.17 9.99
C ARG A 225 8.07 10.80 8.80
N GLY A 226 7.46 11.96 9.09
CA GLY A 226 6.70 12.76 8.15
C GLY A 226 7.39 12.98 6.80
N ARG A 227 7.02 12.16 5.81
CA ARG A 227 7.07 12.49 4.38
C ARG A 227 6.44 11.46 3.43
N MET A 228 5.71 10.44 3.89
CA MET A 228 5.00 9.54 2.96
C MET A 228 3.69 10.12 2.39
N HIS A 229 3.12 11.18 3.01
CA HIS A 229 1.85 11.79 2.60
C HIS A 229 1.94 13.20 2.03
N ARG A 230 3.05 13.56 1.36
CA ARG A 230 2.92 14.61 0.35
C ARG A 230 2.41 13.93 -0.91
N GLN A 231 1.09 13.93 -1.05
CA GLN A 231 0.41 13.82 -2.34
C GLN A 231 1.18 14.70 -3.33
N TRP A 232 1.98 14.08 -4.20
CA TRP A 232 2.74 14.79 -5.23
C TRP A 232 1.73 15.20 -6.30
N THR A 233 1.04 16.31 -6.07
CA THR A 233 0.34 17.06 -7.11
C THR A 233 1.40 17.73 -7.98
N ALA A 234 2.03 16.95 -8.84
CA ALA A 234 2.72 17.47 -10.00
C ALA A 234 1.67 18.07 -10.94
N GLY A 235 1.36 19.35 -10.73
CA GLY A 235 0.41 20.10 -11.55
C GLY A 235 -1.06 19.77 -11.29
N GLY A 236 -1.67 20.42 -10.29
CA GLY A 236 -3.08 20.82 -10.35
C GLY A 236 -4.17 19.75 -10.54
N LEU A 237 -3.89 18.45 -10.35
CA LEU A 237 -4.92 17.41 -10.38
C LEU A 237 -5.28 16.99 -8.96
N SER A 238 -6.44 17.49 -8.52
CA SER A 238 -7.22 16.94 -7.42
C SER A 238 -7.62 15.51 -7.78
N THR A 239 -7.14 14.53 -7.01
CA THR A 239 -7.76 13.20 -7.03
C THR A 239 -8.93 13.22 -6.06
N ASN A 240 -10.13 13.48 -6.59
CA ASN A 240 -11.37 13.03 -5.96
C ASN A 240 -11.36 11.50 -6.03
N GLN A 241 -10.66 10.82 -5.12
CA GLN A 241 -10.70 9.37 -5.06
C GLN A 241 -12.12 8.96 -4.68
N ARG A 242 -12.81 8.25 -5.59
CA ARG A 242 -14.00 7.49 -5.22
C ARG A 242 -13.53 6.24 -4.48
N PRO A 243 -14.19 5.86 -3.36
CA PRO A 243 -13.90 4.62 -2.66
C PRO A 243 -13.85 3.42 -3.63
N CYS A 244 -12.98 2.44 -3.33
CA CYS A 244 -13.02 1.15 -3.98
C CYS A 244 -14.44 0.57 -3.81
N GLY A 245 -15.21 0.48 -4.90
CA GLY A 245 -16.57 -0.04 -4.89
C GLY A 245 -16.60 -1.53 -4.57
N GLY A 246 -16.60 -1.85 -3.28
CA GLY A 246 -17.14 -3.09 -2.75
C GLY A 246 -18.53 -2.82 -2.15
N SER A 247 -19.36 -3.84 -1.99
CA SER A 247 -20.73 -3.79 -1.47
C SER A 247 -20.83 -3.43 0.03
N HIS A 248 -19.79 -2.85 0.63
CA HIS A 248 -19.76 -2.49 2.04
C HIS A 248 -19.94 -0.98 2.24
N PRO A 249 -20.97 -0.53 2.99
CA PRO A 249 -21.21 0.90 3.25
C PRO A 249 -20.11 1.58 4.10
N GLU A 250 -19.16 0.83 4.66
CA GLU A 250 -18.07 1.34 5.50
C GLU A 250 -16.74 1.64 4.76
N THR A 251 -16.67 1.45 3.43
CA THR A 251 -15.50 1.86 2.63
C THR A 251 -15.39 3.39 2.46
N ASP A 252 -16.36 4.17 2.98
CA ASP A 252 -16.44 5.63 2.85
C ASP A 252 -15.60 6.37 3.92
N ALA A 253 -14.35 5.94 4.10
CA ALA A 253 -13.42 6.63 4.99
C ALA A 253 -12.97 7.96 4.37
N ARG A 254 -13.74 9.03 4.63
CA ARG A 254 -13.24 10.41 4.47
C ARG A 254 -12.15 10.64 5.48
N VAL A 255 -10.88 10.57 5.07
CA VAL A 255 -9.75 11.06 5.88
C VAL A 255 -9.88 12.59 5.96
N PRO A 256 -10.17 13.20 7.12
CA PRO A 256 -10.36 14.65 7.19
C PRO A 256 -9.00 15.36 7.12
N PHE A 257 -8.66 15.90 5.95
CA PHE A 257 -7.55 16.84 5.81
C PHE A 257 -8.04 18.27 6.13
N ARG A 258 -7.64 18.81 7.30
CA ARG A 258 -7.76 20.26 7.57
C ARG A 258 -6.64 21.00 6.84
N CYS A 259 -6.99 21.73 5.78
CA CYS A 259 -6.12 22.77 5.21
C CYS A 259 -6.02 23.95 6.18
N ALA A 260 -4.84 24.19 6.73
CA ALA A 260 -4.49 25.49 7.29
C ALA A 260 -4.11 26.44 6.13
N GLY A 261 -4.97 27.40 5.83
CA GLY A 261 -4.69 28.48 4.86
C GLY A 261 -5.89 28.82 3.99
N ARG A 262 -6.67 29.84 4.40
CA ARG A 262 -7.71 30.43 3.56
C ARG A 262 -7.05 31.26 2.44
N ALA A 263 -7.41 31.02 1.19
CA ALA A 263 -7.27 32.01 0.13
C ALA A 263 -8.59 32.07 -0.66
N ARG A 264 -9.14 33.29 -0.77
CA ARG A 264 -10.40 33.59 -1.45
C ARG A 264 -10.20 33.50 -2.97
N TYR A 265 -11.15 32.91 -3.69
CA TYR A 265 -11.16 32.91 -5.15
C TYR A 265 -12.01 34.08 -5.69
N HIS A 266 -11.45 34.87 -6.60
CA HIS A 266 -12.24 35.62 -7.57
C HIS A 266 -12.51 34.73 -8.81
N ARG A 267 -13.76 34.75 -9.26
CA ARG A 267 -14.30 34.00 -10.38
C ARG A 267 -13.84 34.64 -11.70
N CYS A 268 -13.36 33.85 -12.67
CA CYS A 268 -13.34 34.28 -14.06
C CYS A 268 -13.56 33.11 -15.03
N SER A 269 -14.28 33.44 -16.10
CA SER A 269 -14.97 32.61 -17.09
C SER A 269 -14.06 32.07 -18.21
N LYS A 270 -14.46 30.92 -18.78
CA LYS A 270 -13.92 30.18 -19.95
C LYS A 270 -13.73 31.02 -21.24
N PRO A 271 -13.28 30.45 -22.40
CA PRO A 271 -12.14 29.56 -22.69
C PRO A 271 -11.34 29.99 -23.96
N GLU A 272 -10.11 29.45 -24.20
CA GLU A 272 -9.58 29.00 -25.53
C GLU A 272 -8.03 28.92 -25.62
N ARG A 273 -7.56 27.82 -26.26
CA ARG A 273 -6.25 27.57 -26.93
C ARG A 273 -4.99 27.19 -26.09
N PRO A 274 -4.05 26.42 -26.70
CA PRO A 274 -3.30 25.36 -26.04
C PRO A 274 -2.07 25.91 -25.31
N ALA A 275 -1.95 25.59 -24.02
CA ALA A 275 -0.85 26.05 -23.20
C ALA A 275 0.47 25.36 -23.61
N ARG A 276 1.33 26.12 -24.30
CA ARG A 276 2.79 25.93 -24.20
C ARG A 276 3.16 26.06 -22.73
N LEU A 277 3.69 25.01 -22.11
CA LEU A 277 4.22 25.04 -20.75
C LEU A 277 5.69 24.64 -20.73
N ASN A 278 6.51 25.52 -21.33
CA ASN A 278 7.90 25.67 -20.90
C ASN A 278 7.89 26.35 -19.52
N ARG A 279 8.05 25.59 -18.43
CA ARG A 279 8.67 25.97 -17.14
C ARG A 279 8.40 24.91 -16.07
N PHE A 280 9.42 24.13 -15.74
CA PHE A 280 9.46 23.37 -14.49
C PHE A 280 9.92 24.30 -13.37
N TYR A 281 9.11 24.43 -12.30
CA TYR A 281 9.51 25.16 -11.10
C TYR A 281 10.26 24.24 -10.16
N VAL A 282 11.58 24.42 -10.07
CA VAL A 282 12.42 23.79 -9.05
C VAL A 282 12.26 24.59 -7.76
N LYS A 283 11.79 23.94 -6.69
CA LYS A 283 11.68 24.57 -5.38
C LYS A 283 13.09 24.71 -4.76
N ARG A 284 13.69 25.90 -4.89
CA ARG A 284 14.80 26.33 -4.01
C ARG A 284 14.27 26.38 -2.57
N TRP A 285 15.08 25.91 -1.62
CA TRP A 285 14.88 26.15 -0.20
C TRP A 285 16.00 27.06 0.30
N PRO A 286 15.72 27.94 1.29
CA PRO A 286 16.72 28.78 1.95
C PRO A 286 17.80 27.94 2.65
#